data_AF-A0A8C9QJC1-F1
#
_entry.id   AF-A0A8C9QJC1-F1
#
_cell.length_a   1.000
_cell.length_b   1.000
_cell.length_c   1.000
_cell.angle_alpha   90.00
_cell.angle_beta   90.00
_cell.angle_gamma   90.00
#
_symmetry.space_group_name_H-M   'P 1'
#
loop_
_entity.id
_entity.type
_entity.pdbx_description
1 polymer ?
#
loop_
_entity_poly.entity_id
_entity_poly.type
_entity_poly.pdbx_seq_one_letter_code
_entity_poly.pdbx_strand_id
1 'polypeptide(L)'
;MKQGVLTHGRVRLLLSKGHSCYRPRRIGERKCKSVRDCIVDANLSVLNLVIVKKGEKDIPGLTDTTVPRRLGPKRGSRIRKLFNLSKEDDCSGSSQSNFSISLRKMMSTNMLSENP
;
A
#
# COMPACT_ATOMS: atom_id res chain seq x y z
N MET A 1 -4.07 -7.08 16.73
CA MET A 1 -3.29 -6.19 17.60
C MET A 1 -3.49 -4.77 17.15
N LYS A 2 -3.49 -3.80 18.06
CA LYS A 2 -3.63 -2.38 17.73
C LYS A 2 -2.58 -1.56 18.47
N GLN A 3 -1.84 -0.77 17.70
CA GLN A 3 -0.85 0.16 18.23
C GLN A 3 -1.51 1.17 19.18
N GLY A 4 -0.82 1.45 20.29
CA GLY A 4 -1.26 2.44 21.30
C GLY A 4 -2.17 1.88 22.39
N VAL A 5 -2.43 0.57 22.43
CA VAL A 5 -3.17 -0.08 23.52
C VAL A 5 -2.17 -0.75 24.47
N LEU A 6 -1.81 -0.06 25.54
CA LEU A 6 -0.73 -0.41 26.48
C LEU A 6 -1.25 -1.21 27.69
N THR A 7 -1.96 -2.31 27.43
CA THR A 7 -2.51 -3.19 28.48
C THR A 7 -2.27 -4.63 28.08
N HIS A 8 -1.93 -5.53 28.98
CA HIS A 8 -1.56 -6.93 28.65
C HIS A 8 -2.74 -7.85 28.22
N GLY A 9 -3.75 -7.34 27.51
CA GLY A 9 -4.96 -8.09 27.19
C GLY A 9 -5.85 -7.51 26.09
N ARG A 10 -7.08 -8.02 25.98
CA ARG A 10 -8.07 -7.50 25.02
C ARG A 10 -8.92 -6.42 25.65
N VAL A 11 -9.02 -5.27 24.98
CA VAL A 11 -9.83 -4.13 25.43
C VAL A 11 -10.91 -3.82 24.41
N ARG A 12 -12.09 -3.39 24.87
CA ARG A 12 -13.18 -2.93 23.99
C ARG A 12 -13.04 -1.44 23.72
N LEU A 13 -12.82 -1.08 22.47
CA LEU A 13 -12.64 0.31 22.03
C LEU A 13 -13.73 0.71 21.04
N LEU A 14 -14.16 1.97 21.09
CA LEU A 14 -15.08 2.56 20.12
C LEU A 14 -14.34 2.94 18.84
N LEU A 15 -14.51 2.13 17.79
CA LEU A 15 -13.80 2.31 16.51
C LEU A 15 -14.66 3.06 15.49
N SER A 16 -14.04 3.94 14.70
CA SER A 16 -14.60 4.70 13.58
C SER A 16 -13.90 4.36 12.26
N LYS A 17 -14.33 4.99 11.16
CA LYS A 17 -13.72 4.84 9.83
C LYS A 17 -12.24 5.21 9.85
N GLY A 18 -11.39 4.36 9.28
CA GLY A 18 -9.95 4.57 9.15
C GLY A 18 -9.10 3.90 10.24
N HIS A 19 -9.70 3.42 11.32
CA HIS A 19 -8.97 2.62 12.30
C HIS A 19 -8.71 1.20 11.81
N SER A 20 -7.51 0.69 12.12
CA SER A 20 -7.20 -0.74 12.02
C SER A 20 -8.20 -1.57 12.84
N CYS A 21 -8.43 -2.82 12.40
CA CYS A 21 -9.36 -3.78 13.00
C CYS A 21 -10.87 -3.47 12.84
N TYR A 22 -11.25 -2.40 12.13
CA TYR A 22 -12.66 -2.11 11.85
C TYR A 22 -12.89 -1.59 10.43
N ARG A 23 -13.93 -2.12 9.79
CA ARG A 23 -14.46 -1.64 8.51
C ARG A 23 -15.94 -1.29 8.71
N PRO A 24 -16.32 0.00 8.70
CA PRO A 24 -17.71 0.41 8.91
C PRO A 24 -18.59 -0.07 7.76
N ARG A 25 -19.85 -0.40 8.06
CA ARG A 25 -20.84 -0.82 7.05
C ARG A 25 -21.72 0.35 6.62
N ARG A 26 -21.99 1.29 7.51
CA ARG A 26 -22.73 2.53 7.23
C ARG A 26 -21.85 3.74 7.45
N ILE A 27 -22.20 4.85 6.79
CA ILE A 27 -21.52 6.13 6.96
C ILE A 27 -21.82 6.65 8.38
N GLY A 28 -20.80 7.14 9.08
CA GLY A 28 -20.92 7.65 10.45
C GLY A 28 -20.97 6.57 11.54
N GLU A 29 -21.00 5.29 11.18
CA GLU A 29 -21.05 4.20 12.16
C GLU A 29 -19.79 4.16 13.03
N ARG A 30 -20.00 4.08 14.34
CA ARG A 30 -18.97 3.74 15.32
C ARG A 30 -19.37 2.49 16.06
N LYS A 31 -18.42 1.59 16.34
CA LYS A 31 -18.72 0.32 17.01
C LYS A 31 -17.68 -0.03 18.07
N CYS A 32 -18.16 -0.38 19.26
CA CYS A 32 -17.32 -0.95 20.32
C CYS A 32 -16.95 -2.40 19.99
N LYS A 33 -15.67 -2.63 19.67
CA LYS A 33 -15.12 -3.97 19.39
C LYS A 33 -13.96 -4.28 20.32
N SER A 34 -13.83 -5.56 20.68
CA SER A 34 -12.65 -6.05 21.37
C SER A 34 -11.47 -6.08 20.41
N VAL A 35 -10.35 -5.54 20.87
CA VAL A 35 -9.10 -5.49 20.11
C VAL A 35 -7.99 -5.99 21.03
N ARG A 36 -7.09 -6.82 20.48
CA ARG A 36 -5.87 -7.22 21.19
C ARG A 36 -4.90 -6.03 21.21
N ASP A 37 -4.21 -5.90 22.32
CA ASP A 37 -3.21 -4.89 22.63
C ASP A 37 -1.98 -4.90 21.70
N CYS A 38 -1.04 -4.00 21.98
CA CYS A 38 0.23 -3.93 21.26
C CYS A 38 1.38 -4.69 21.92
N ILE A 39 1.20 -5.20 23.15
CA ILE A 39 2.26 -5.90 23.86
C ILE A 39 2.26 -7.37 23.44
N VAL A 40 3.45 -7.94 23.29
CA VAL A 40 3.63 -9.36 22.94
C VAL A 40 3.63 -10.19 24.22
N ASP A 41 2.92 -11.30 24.20
CA ASP A 41 2.61 -12.19 25.32
C ASP A 41 2.52 -13.64 24.79
N ALA A 42 2.68 -14.62 25.66
CA ALA A 42 2.63 -16.05 25.31
C ALA A 42 1.26 -16.49 24.76
N ASN A 43 0.21 -15.71 25.02
CA ASN A 43 -1.15 -15.97 24.55
C ASN A 43 -1.37 -15.65 23.05
N LEU A 44 -0.35 -15.23 22.30
CA LEU A 44 -0.45 -14.96 20.87
C LEU A 44 -0.09 -16.21 20.05
N SER A 45 -0.99 -16.59 19.13
CA SER A 45 -0.76 -17.74 18.24
C SER A 45 0.11 -17.43 17.03
N VAL A 46 0.09 -16.19 16.53
CA VAL A 46 0.79 -15.79 15.29
C VAL A 46 1.34 -14.37 15.43
N LEU A 47 2.58 -14.17 14.97
CA LEU A 47 3.22 -12.87 14.82
C LEU A 47 3.62 -12.63 13.36
N ASN A 48 3.35 -11.42 12.87
CA ASN A 48 3.76 -10.99 11.54
C ASN A 48 4.96 -10.06 11.67
N LEU A 49 6.13 -10.51 11.22
CA LEU A 49 7.39 -9.76 11.28
C LEU A 49 7.82 -9.34 9.87
N VAL A 50 8.60 -8.26 9.79
CA VAL A 50 9.18 -7.76 8.53
C VAL A 50 10.69 -7.65 8.70
N ILE A 51 11.44 -8.24 7.77
CA ILE A 51 12.89 -8.18 7.76
C ILE A 51 13.34 -6.84 7.18
N VAL A 52 14.18 -6.11 7.92
CA VAL A 52 14.74 -4.81 7.49
C VAL A 52 16.19 -4.93 7.03
N LYS A 53 16.97 -5.84 7.65
CA LYS A 53 18.38 -6.09 7.32
C LYS A 53 18.61 -7.59 7.10
N LYS A 54 19.38 -7.94 6.07
CA LYS A 54 19.83 -9.32 5.84
C LYS A 54 20.95 -9.66 6.82
N GLY A 55 20.95 -10.88 7.34
CA GLY A 55 22.03 -11.43 8.16
C GLY A 55 23.11 -12.10 7.32
N GLU A 56 24.02 -12.83 7.96
CA GLU A 56 25.11 -13.55 7.29
C GLU A 56 24.62 -14.75 6.46
N LYS A 57 23.56 -15.41 6.92
CA LYS A 57 22.95 -16.57 6.24
C LYS A 57 21.64 -16.17 5.59
N ASP A 58 21.46 -16.61 4.36
CA ASP A 58 20.18 -16.50 3.67
C ASP A 58 19.14 -17.46 4.27
N ILE A 59 17.88 -17.03 4.24
CA ILE A 59 16.72 -17.76 4.73
C ILE A 59 16.00 -18.39 3.53
N PRO A 60 15.91 -19.73 3.48
CA PRO A 60 15.32 -20.42 2.35
C PRO A 60 13.88 -19.98 2.12
N GLY A 61 13.55 -19.67 0.87
CA GLY A 61 12.18 -19.32 0.44
C GLY A 61 11.73 -17.89 0.74
N LEU A 62 12.53 -17.08 1.46
CA LEU A 62 12.21 -15.68 1.73
C LEU A 62 13.24 -14.72 1.13
N THR A 63 14.53 -14.94 1.37
CA THR A 63 15.59 -14.06 0.85
C THR A 63 16.08 -14.46 -0.54
N ASP A 64 15.88 -15.71 -0.92
CA ASP A 64 16.39 -16.30 -2.17
C ASP A 64 15.51 -15.97 -3.37
N THR A 65 14.20 -15.80 -3.13
CA THR A 65 13.23 -15.53 -4.18
C THR A 65 12.79 -14.07 -4.12
N THR A 66 12.83 -13.40 -5.28
CA THR A 66 12.31 -12.04 -5.41
C THR A 66 10.98 -12.07 -6.14
N VAL A 67 9.89 -11.74 -5.45
CA VAL A 67 8.57 -11.61 -6.08
C VAL A 67 8.48 -10.22 -6.75
N PRO A 68 8.32 -10.15 -8.09
CA PRO A 68 8.22 -8.87 -8.78
C PRO A 68 6.91 -8.16 -8.46
N ARG A 69 6.87 -6.84 -8.68
CA ARG A 69 5.64 -6.05 -8.50
C ARG A 69 4.61 -6.45 -9.56
N ARG A 70 3.43 -6.88 -9.11
CA ARG A 70 2.34 -7.31 -10.00
C ARG A 70 1.84 -6.21 -10.94
N LEU A 71 1.84 -4.94 -10.51
CA LEU A 71 1.30 -3.83 -11.28
C LEU A 71 2.32 -2.70 -11.41
N GLY A 72 2.42 -2.15 -12.62
CA GLY A 72 3.19 -0.95 -12.92
C GLY A 72 2.50 0.35 -12.47
N PRO A 73 3.23 1.47 -12.40
CA PRO A 73 2.64 2.77 -12.06
C PRO A 73 1.61 3.22 -13.10
N LYS A 74 0.41 3.62 -12.65
CA LYS A 74 -0.68 4.08 -13.54
C LYS A 74 -0.60 5.57 -13.94
N ARG A 75 0.11 6.40 -13.18
CA ARG A 75 0.16 7.86 -13.41
C ARG A 75 1.42 8.22 -14.17
N GLY A 76 1.32 9.07 -15.20
CA GLY A 76 2.48 9.51 -16.00
C GLY A 76 3.63 10.06 -15.14
N SER A 77 3.32 10.88 -14.14
CA SER A 77 4.34 11.42 -13.20
C SER A 77 5.09 10.36 -12.39
N ARG A 78 4.50 9.16 -12.17
CA ARG A 78 5.16 8.05 -11.48
C ARG A 78 5.94 7.16 -12.44
N ILE A 79 5.53 7.10 -13.71
CA ILE A 79 6.26 6.42 -14.77
C ILE A 79 7.55 7.18 -15.08
N ARG A 80 7.46 8.51 -15.25
CA ARG A 80 8.63 9.38 -15.45
C ARG A 80 9.68 9.20 -14.36
N LYS A 81 9.26 9.17 -13.10
CA LYS A 81 10.16 8.93 -11.95
C LYS A 81 10.78 7.53 -11.93
N LEU A 82 10.09 6.53 -12.47
CA LEU A 82 10.60 5.15 -12.45
C LEU A 82 11.68 4.95 -13.51
N PHE A 83 11.52 5.61 -14.67
CA PHE A 83 12.42 5.54 -15.81
C PHE A 83 13.35 6.76 -15.94
N ASN A 84 13.38 7.65 -14.94
CA ASN A 84 14.13 8.90 -14.93
C ASN A 84 13.91 9.78 -16.19
N LEU A 85 12.68 9.80 -16.70
CA LEU A 85 12.30 10.60 -17.88
C LEU A 85 12.06 12.07 -17.52
N SER A 86 12.33 12.94 -18.49
CA SER A 86 12.05 14.37 -18.44
C SER A 86 10.55 14.66 -18.64
N LYS A 87 10.15 15.94 -18.59
CA LYS A 87 8.73 16.29 -18.79
C LYS A 87 8.30 16.22 -20.25
N GLU A 88 9.28 16.36 -21.12
CA GLU A 88 9.20 16.44 -22.56
C GLU A 88 9.07 15.03 -23.17
N ASP A 89 9.52 14.01 -22.43
CA ASP A 89 9.42 12.62 -22.87
C ASP A 89 7.98 12.08 -22.81
N ASP A 90 7.58 11.50 -23.93
CA ASP A 90 6.28 10.87 -24.10
C ASP A 90 6.20 9.53 -23.38
N CYS A 91 5.30 9.47 -22.39
CA CYS A 91 5.03 8.25 -21.62
C CYS A 91 3.99 7.34 -22.29
N SER A 92 3.54 7.70 -23.50
CA SER A 92 2.42 7.08 -24.22
C SER A 92 2.81 5.84 -25.04
N GLY A 93 4.10 5.56 -25.24
CA GLY A 93 4.52 4.42 -26.04
C GLY A 93 5.97 4.00 -25.85
N SER A 94 6.18 2.95 -25.07
CA SER A 94 7.28 2.00 -25.33
C SER A 94 6.63 0.67 -25.71
N SER A 95 6.55 0.49 -27.02
CA SER A 95 6.16 -0.72 -27.76
C SER A 95 6.79 -2.00 -27.19
N GLN A 96 6.01 -3.09 -27.26
CA GLN A 96 6.28 -4.47 -26.82
C GLN A 96 5.73 -4.89 -25.43
N SER A 97 4.44 -4.67 -25.16
CA SER A 97 3.66 -5.61 -24.34
C SER A 97 2.16 -5.42 -24.55
N ASN A 98 1.42 -6.53 -24.72
CA ASN A 98 0.00 -6.56 -25.09
C ASN A 98 -0.99 -6.09 -24.00
N PHE A 99 -0.53 -5.39 -22.96
CA PHE A 99 -1.36 -4.94 -21.84
C PHE A 99 -1.05 -3.48 -21.48
N SER A 100 -1.72 -2.54 -22.15
CA SER A 100 -1.62 -1.12 -21.84
C SER A 100 -2.47 -0.77 -20.62
N ILE A 101 -1.85 -0.16 -19.60
CA ILE A 101 -2.59 0.42 -18.47
C ILE A 101 -3.01 1.83 -18.88
N SER A 102 -4.33 2.11 -18.88
CA SER A 102 -4.86 3.46 -19.12
C SER A 102 -4.22 4.48 -18.16
N LEU A 103 -3.48 5.44 -18.72
CA LEU A 103 -2.75 6.46 -17.96
C LEU A 103 -3.74 7.45 -17.34
N ARG A 104 -3.68 7.62 -16.01
CA ARG A 104 -4.49 8.64 -15.30
C ARG A 104 -3.67 9.92 -15.12
N LYS A 105 -4.23 11.05 -15.60
CA LYS A 105 -3.69 12.42 -15.52
C LYS A 105 -2.48 12.66 -16.45
N MET A 106 -2.74 12.68 -17.75
CA MET A 106 -1.90 13.39 -18.73
C MET A 106 -2.62 14.70 -19.10
N MET A 107 -1.88 15.77 -19.38
CA MET A 107 -2.46 16.93 -20.04
C MET A 107 -2.73 16.52 -21.49
N SER A 108 -3.93 15.97 -21.73
CA SER A 108 -4.41 15.71 -23.08
C SER A 108 -4.66 17.04 -23.78
N THR A 109 -4.47 17.09 -25.10
CA THR A 109 -4.83 18.21 -25.98
C THR A 109 -6.25 18.75 -25.74
N ASN A 110 -7.18 17.94 -25.27
CA ASN A 110 -8.53 18.35 -24.84
C ASN A 110 -8.57 19.32 -23.63
N MET A 111 -7.46 19.56 -22.94
CA MET A 111 -7.35 20.54 -21.83
C MET A 111 -6.68 21.85 -22.27
N LEU A 112 -6.25 21.95 -23.53
CA LEU A 112 -5.56 23.12 -24.11
C LEU A 112 -6.43 23.90 -25.10
N SER A 113 -7.72 23.57 -25.26
CA SER A 113 -8.65 24.23 -26.19
C SER A 113 -9.52 25.31 -25.55
N GLU A 114 -9.15 25.84 -24.39
CA GLU A 114 -9.75 27.05 -23.82
C GLU A 114 -8.64 28.00 -23.45
N ASN A 115 -8.25 28.86 -24.40
CA ASN A 115 -7.95 30.28 -24.21
C ASN A 115 -7.68 30.90 -25.60
N PRO A 116 -8.18 32.13 -25.85
CA PRO A 116 -8.30 32.73 -27.19
C PRO A 116 -6.96 32.98 -27.90
#